data_AF-A0A510KQY4-F1
#
_entry.id   AF-A0A510KQY4-F1
#
_cell.length_a   1.000
_cell.length_b   1.000
_cell.length_c   1.000
_cell.angle_alpha   90.00
_cell.angle_beta   90.00
_cell.angle_gamma   90.00
#
_symmetry.space_group_name_H-M   'P 1'
#
loop_
_entity.id
_entity.type
_entity.pdbx_description
1 polymer ?
#
loop_
_entity_poly.entity_id
_entity_poly.type
_entity_poly.pdbx_seq_one_letter_code
_entity_poly.pdbx_strand_id
1 'polypeptide(L)'
;MEEFRVYLYDKNGNLIGIYLAPSQEEFETDKLKYCSEYVEGETYISYIEINNAIIDNGVIREMKTSEKINAGFITLLDGQYLENEEIKTIEKPNKYSNWDKNINTWVEDKAEKLKYLKELRYQKQQEFVKYKKELEEKEEEKTEFENLGFDITETEEMITEIKSEMDLLKTEIAKLTKDIKKVEKEVA
;
A
#
# COMPACT_ATOMS: atom_id res chain seq x y z
N MET A 1 28.75 0.09 -36.21
CA MET A 1 28.79 1.47 -35.68
C MET A 1 27.47 1.68 -35.00
N GLU A 2 27.48 2.10 -33.74
CA GLU A 2 26.27 2.49 -33.04
C GLU A 2 25.77 3.78 -33.70
N GLU A 3 24.57 3.76 -34.28
CA GLU A 3 24.02 4.92 -35.00
C GLU A 3 23.64 6.00 -33.98
N PHE A 4 24.13 7.23 -34.17
CA PHE A 4 23.83 8.33 -33.25
C PHE A 4 22.40 8.82 -33.48
N ARG A 5 21.56 8.68 -32.45
CA ARG A 5 20.13 9.01 -32.49
C ARG A 5 19.88 10.44 -32.02
N VAL A 6 18.99 11.10 -32.73
CA VAL A 6 18.49 12.44 -32.42
C VAL A 6 16.99 12.35 -32.24
N TYR A 7 16.49 12.79 -31.09
CA TYR A 7 15.09 12.78 -30.72
C TYR A 7 14.52 14.18 -30.86
N LEU A 8 13.49 14.34 -31.69
CA LEU A 8 12.82 15.61 -31.94
C LEU A 8 11.47 15.64 -31.21
N TYR A 9 11.22 16.72 -30.51
CA TYR A 9 10.01 16.94 -29.73
C TYR A 9 9.30 18.23 -30.15
N ASP A 10 7.97 18.23 -30.03
CA ASP A 10 7.18 19.45 -30.17
C ASP A 10 7.24 20.32 -28.89
N LYS A 11 6.65 21.53 -28.97
CA LYS A 11 6.54 22.45 -27.84
C LYS A 11 5.73 21.95 -26.63
N ASN A 12 4.99 20.86 -26.79
CA ASN A 12 4.24 20.23 -25.71
C ASN A 12 5.03 19.07 -25.08
N GLY A 13 6.24 18.79 -25.55
CA GLY A 13 7.07 17.69 -25.08
C GLY A 13 6.69 16.32 -25.67
N ASN A 14 5.89 16.28 -26.74
CA ASN A 14 5.59 15.03 -27.44
C ASN A 14 6.75 14.69 -28.38
N LEU A 15 7.19 13.43 -28.38
CA LEU A 15 8.16 12.93 -29.36
C LEU A 15 7.50 12.90 -30.74
N ILE A 16 8.06 13.63 -31.70
CA ILE A 16 7.54 13.75 -33.07
C ILE A 16 8.45 13.12 -34.13
N GLY A 17 9.71 12.79 -33.79
CA GLY A 17 10.62 12.12 -34.71
C GLY A 17 11.88 11.56 -34.04
N ILE A 18 12.44 10.52 -34.65
CA ILE A 18 13.74 9.95 -34.30
C ILE A 18 14.58 9.91 -35.58
N TYR A 19 15.73 10.56 -35.55
CA TYR A 19 16.63 10.72 -36.69
C TYR A 19 17.98 10.09 -36.40
N LEU A 20 18.70 9.76 -37.45
CA LEU A 20 20.04 9.18 -37.37
C LEU A 20 21.05 10.15 -37.97
N ALA A 21 22.16 10.37 -37.27
CA ALA A 21 23.32 11.07 -37.79
C ALA A 21 24.60 10.27 -37.49
N PRO A 22 25.72 10.58 -38.15
CA PRO A 22 26.98 9.91 -37.86
C PRO A 22 27.58 10.30 -36.51
N SER A 23 27.34 11.53 -36.04
CA SER A 23 27.75 12.03 -34.73
C SER A 23 26.96 13.27 -34.32
N GLN A 24 27.07 13.68 -33.05
CA GLN A 24 26.49 14.96 -32.57
C GLN A 24 27.08 16.16 -33.32
N GLU A 25 28.39 16.15 -33.58
CA GLU A 25 29.09 17.25 -34.25
C GLU A 25 28.64 17.41 -35.70
N GLU A 26 28.49 16.30 -36.43
CA GLU A 26 27.97 16.34 -37.81
C GLU A 26 26.52 16.82 -37.86
N PHE A 27 25.71 16.40 -36.90
CA PHE A 27 24.32 16.83 -36.81
C PHE A 27 24.19 18.33 -36.52
N GLU A 28 24.95 18.86 -35.56
CA GLU A 28 24.90 20.29 -35.21
C GLU A 28 25.41 21.20 -36.34
N THR A 29 26.29 20.70 -37.20
CA THR A 29 26.81 21.44 -38.35
C THR A 29 25.72 21.74 -39.39
N ASP A 30 24.78 20.82 -39.59
CA ASP A 30 23.68 20.98 -40.55
C ASP A 30 22.45 20.19 -40.10
N LYS A 31 21.71 20.75 -39.13
CA LYS A 31 20.53 20.10 -38.54
C LYS A 31 19.48 19.73 -39.59
N LEU A 32 19.24 20.62 -40.55
CA LEU A 32 18.20 20.46 -41.56
C LEU A 32 18.52 19.36 -42.59
N LYS A 33 19.80 19.04 -42.79
CA LYS A 33 20.21 17.89 -43.61
C LYS A 33 19.72 16.56 -43.03
N TYR A 34 19.68 16.43 -41.71
CA TYR A 34 19.31 15.19 -41.03
C TYR A 34 17.88 15.21 -40.47
N CYS A 35 17.37 16.38 -40.10
CA CYS A 35 16.08 16.60 -39.47
C CYS A 35 15.39 17.80 -40.14
N SER A 36 14.71 17.56 -41.25
CA SER A 36 14.08 18.61 -42.06
C SER A 36 12.88 19.27 -41.36
N GLU A 37 12.30 18.58 -40.36
CA GLU A 37 11.22 19.08 -39.51
C GLU A 37 11.71 19.98 -38.37
N TYR A 38 13.02 20.13 -38.18
CA TYR A 38 13.56 21.05 -37.17
C TYR A 38 13.19 22.50 -37.49
N VAL A 39 12.49 23.14 -36.54
CA VAL A 39 12.17 24.56 -36.56
C VAL A 39 12.63 25.17 -35.24
N GLU A 40 13.54 26.13 -35.32
CA GLU A 40 14.08 26.84 -34.16
C GLU A 40 12.95 27.57 -33.40
N GLY A 41 12.86 27.33 -32.09
CA GLY A 41 11.81 27.91 -31.23
C GLY A 41 10.47 27.18 -31.23
N GLU A 42 10.23 26.25 -32.15
CA GLU A 42 8.99 25.45 -32.21
C GLU A 42 9.23 23.97 -31.89
N THR A 43 10.43 23.47 -32.17
CA THR A 43 10.84 22.08 -31.93
C THR A 43 12.12 22.01 -31.11
N TYR A 44 12.29 20.92 -30.39
CA TYR A 44 13.38 20.74 -29.43
C TYR A 44 14.07 19.40 -29.66
N ILE A 45 15.40 19.43 -29.59
CA ILE A 45 16.25 18.27 -29.85
C ILE A 45 16.81 17.74 -28.53
N SER A 46 16.85 16.42 -28.39
CA SER A 46 17.62 15.70 -27.38
C SER A 46 18.42 14.59 -28.05
N TYR A 47 19.57 14.24 -27.48
CA TYR A 47 20.38 13.10 -27.93
C TYR A 47 20.16 11.85 -27.08
N ILE A 48 19.25 11.94 -26.11
CA ILE A 48 18.72 10.83 -25.34
C ILE A 48 17.20 10.88 -25.41
N GLU A 49 16.55 9.72 -25.36
CA GLU A 49 15.10 9.68 -25.27
C GLU A 49 14.65 10.18 -23.89
N ILE A 50 13.83 11.22 -23.89
CA ILE A 50 13.21 11.83 -22.72
C ILE A 50 11.75 11.36 -22.66
N ASN A 51 11.41 10.67 -21.58
CA ASN A 51 10.04 10.27 -21.27
C ASN A 51 9.32 11.40 -20.53
N ASN A 52 8.05 11.64 -20.82
CA ASN A 52 7.25 12.72 -20.22
C ASN A 52 8.02 14.06 -20.26
N ALA A 53 8.39 14.49 -21.47
CA ALA A 53 9.22 15.67 -21.65
C ALA A 53 8.45 16.96 -21.35
N ILE A 54 9.19 17.99 -20.92
CA ILE A 54 8.69 19.34 -20.74
C ILE A 54 9.75 20.34 -21.23
N ILE A 55 9.28 21.47 -21.75
CA ILE A 55 10.13 22.59 -22.12
C ILE A 55 10.28 23.51 -20.92
N ASP A 56 11.50 23.64 -20.41
CA ASP A 56 11.85 24.49 -19.28
C ASP A 56 12.89 25.51 -19.73
N ASN A 57 12.50 26.79 -19.79
CA ASN A 57 13.34 27.89 -20.26
C ASN A 57 13.99 27.63 -21.64
N GLY A 58 13.23 27.03 -22.57
CA GLY A 58 13.69 26.72 -23.93
C GLY A 58 14.56 25.47 -24.03
N VAL A 59 14.77 24.73 -22.93
CA VAL A 59 15.49 23.46 -22.90
C VAL A 59 14.50 22.34 -22.67
N ILE A 60 14.60 21.27 -23.47
CA ILE A 60 13.83 20.07 -23.25
C ILE A 60 14.46 19.22 -22.15
N ARG A 61 13.64 18.76 -21.20
CA ARG A 61 14.05 17.85 -20.13
C ARG A 61 12.91 16.93 -19.73
N GLU A 62 13.23 15.90 -18.95
CA GLU A 62 12.22 15.06 -18.31
C GLU A 62 11.48 15.85 -17.21
N MET A 63 10.17 15.59 -17.07
CA MET A 63 9.40 16.10 -15.94
C MET A 63 9.94 15.55 -14.62
N LYS A 64 10.03 16.44 -13.63
CA LYS A 64 10.25 16.08 -12.22
C LYS A 64 9.08 15.27 -11.68
N THR A 65 9.27 14.61 -10.54
CA THR A 65 8.21 13.81 -9.90
C THR A 65 7.01 14.68 -9.52
N SER A 66 7.25 15.87 -8.97
CA SER A 66 6.20 16.87 -8.69
C SER A 66 5.38 17.23 -9.93
N GLU A 67 6.05 17.46 -11.06
CA GLU A 67 5.41 17.81 -12.32
C GLU A 67 4.60 16.63 -12.87
N LYS A 68 5.13 15.40 -12.79
CA LYS A 68 4.40 14.18 -13.17
C LYS A 68 3.15 13.95 -12.32
N ILE A 69 3.20 14.25 -11.02
CA ILE A 69 2.03 14.18 -10.13
C ILE A 69 0.99 15.23 -10.53
N ASN A 70 1.41 16.48 -10.73
CA ASN A 70 0.51 17.58 -11.11
C ASN A 70 -0.14 17.37 -12.48
N ALA A 71 0.58 16.75 -13.42
CA ALA A 71 0.08 16.40 -14.75
C ALA A 71 -0.80 15.13 -14.74
N GLY A 72 -0.91 14.43 -13.61
CA GLY A 72 -1.73 13.21 -13.48
C GLY A 72 -1.08 11.93 -14.04
N PHE A 73 0.20 11.98 -14.43
CA PHE A 73 0.97 10.79 -14.81
C PHE A 73 1.25 9.87 -13.62
N ILE A 74 1.33 10.46 -12.42
CA ILE A 74 1.49 9.73 -11.15
C ILE A 74 0.31 10.05 -10.25
N THR A 75 -0.42 9.02 -9.82
CA THR A 75 -1.44 9.13 -8.77
C THR A 75 -0.87 8.57 -7.47
N LEU A 76 -0.80 9.42 -6.43
CA LEU A 76 -0.37 8.98 -5.11
C LEU A 76 -1.48 8.17 -4.43
N LEU A 77 -1.11 6.98 -3.95
CA LEU A 77 -1.98 6.12 -3.16
C LEU A 77 -2.02 6.58 -1.70
N ASP A 78 -2.96 6.04 -0.93
CA ASP A 78 -3.00 6.27 0.51
C ASP A 78 -1.71 5.76 1.17
N GLY A 79 -1.16 6.57 2.07
CA GLY A 79 0.16 6.35 2.67
C GLY A 79 1.32 6.91 1.85
N GLN A 80 1.08 7.45 0.64
CA GLN A 80 2.13 8.04 -0.19
C GLN A 80 2.08 9.56 -0.19
N TYR A 81 3.26 10.19 -0.19
CA TYR A 81 3.43 11.63 -0.33
C TYR A 81 4.75 11.98 -1.02
N LEU A 82 4.81 13.20 -1.58
CA LEU A 82 6.02 13.72 -2.20
C LEU A 82 6.85 14.48 -1.16
N GLU A 83 8.14 14.15 -1.06
CA GLU A 83 9.11 14.89 -0.27
C GLU A 83 10.44 14.95 -1.05
N ASN A 84 10.94 16.16 -1.32
CA ASN A 84 12.21 16.37 -2.04
C ASN A 84 12.31 15.61 -3.38
N GLU A 85 11.25 15.63 -4.20
CA GLU A 85 11.13 14.90 -5.48
C GLU A 85 11.11 13.36 -5.37
N GLU A 86 11.07 12.81 -4.16
CA GLU A 86 10.92 11.39 -3.91
C GLU A 86 9.52 11.08 -3.36
N ILE A 87 8.90 10.01 -3.85
CA ILE A 87 7.65 9.51 -3.28
C ILE A 87 7.99 8.67 -2.06
N LYS A 88 7.63 9.17 -0.89
CA LYS A 88 7.71 8.45 0.38
C LYS A 88 6.45 7.62 0.58
N THR A 89 6.59 6.49 1.28
CA THR A 89 5.47 5.59 1.62
C THR A 89 5.49 5.33 3.12
N ILE A 90 4.34 5.47 3.77
CA ILE A 90 4.10 5.16 5.18
C ILE A 90 3.09 4.03 5.24
N GLU A 91 3.48 2.91 5.85
CA GLU A 91 2.59 1.76 6.02
C GLU A 91 1.37 2.10 6.89
N LYS A 92 0.23 1.52 6.52
CA LYS A 92 -1.02 1.69 7.26
C LYS A 92 -0.90 1.03 8.65
N PRO A 93 -1.00 1.76 9.76
CA PRO A 93 -0.70 1.23 11.09
C PRO A 93 -1.75 0.26 11.62
N ASN A 94 -3.02 0.42 11.20
CA ASN A 94 -4.13 -0.43 11.60
C ASN A 94 -5.29 -0.34 10.59
N LYS A 95 -6.27 -1.25 10.69
CA LYS A 95 -7.38 -1.35 9.73
C LYS A 95 -8.32 -0.15 9.72
N TYR A 96 -8.35 0.63 10.80
CA TYR A 96 -9.30 1.72 11.04
C TYR A 96 -8.63 3.10 11.00
N SER A 97 -7.48 3.22 10.34
CA SER A 97 -6.86 4.51 10.07
C SER A 97 -7.17 4.95 8.64
N ASN A 98 -7.38 6.25 8.45
CA ASN A 98 -7.58 6.87 7.15
C ASN A 98 -6.40 7.79 6.85
N TRP A 99 -6.00 7.85 5.57
CA TRP A 99 -4.87 8.67 5.16
C TRP A 99 -5.31 10.13 5.01
N ASP A 100 -4.72 11.03 5.79
CA ASP A 100 -4.91 12.47 5.63
C ASP A 100 -3.84 13.03 4.68
N LYS A 101 -4.26 13.29 3.44
CA LYS A 101 -3.40 13.82 2.37
C LYS A 101 -2.91 15.25 2.62
N ASN A 102 -3.53 16.01 3.53
CA ASN A 102 -3.12 17.39 3.80
C ASN A 102 -1.90 17.45 4.71
N ILE A 103 -1.78 16.49 5.64
CA ILE A 103 -0.70 16.43 6.63
C ILE A 103 0.20 15.21 6.44
N ASN A 104 -0.06 14.37 5.44
CA ASN A 104 0.69 13.16 5.12
C ASN A 104 0.81 12.20 6.32
N THR A 105 -0.28 11.95 7.04
CA THR A 105 -0.30 11.02 8.18
C THR A 105 -1.54 10.13 8.20
N TRP A 106 -1.42 8.97 8.84
CA TRP A 106 -2.54 8.10 9.16
C TRP A 106 -3.26 8.60 10.40
N VAL A 107 -4.56 8.86 10.28
CA VAL A 107 -5.42 9.32 11.37
C VAL A 107 -6.41 8.21 11.73
N GLU A 108 -6.49 7.85 13.01
CA GLU A 108 -7.46 6.86 13.46
C GLU A 108 -8.90 7.38 13.28
N ASP A 109 -9.71 6.64 12.54
CA ASP A 109 -11.15 6.83 12.51
C ASP A 109 -11.76 6.11 13.71
N LYS A 110 -12.26 6.90 14.66
CA LYS A 110 -12.83 6.39 15.91
C LYS A 110 -14.11 5.57 15.68
N ALA A 111 -14.91 5.89 14.67
CA ALA A 111 -16.12 5.15 14.36
C ALA A 111 -15.78 3.79 13.75
N GLU A 112 -14.83 3.75 12.82
CA GLU A 112 -14.31 2.49 12.27
C GLU A 112 -13.60 1.65 13.33
N LYS A 113 -12.81 2.27 14.21
CA LYS A 113 -12.16 1.60 15.35
C LYS A 113 -13.19 0.94 16.25
N LEU A 114 -14.25 1.66 16.60
CA LEU A 114 -15.33 1.14 17.43
C LEU A 114 -16.02 -0.06 16.77
N LYS A 115 -16.32 0.06 15.47
CA LYS A 115 -16.91 -1.04 14.69
C LYS A 115 -16.00 -2.26 14.67
N TYR A 116 -14.73 -2.08 14.35
CA TYR A 116 -13.72 -3.14 14.32
C TYR A 116 -13.60 -3.86 15.66
N LEU A 117 -13.49 -3.13 16.78
CA LEU A 117 -13.36 -3.73 18.10
C LEU A 117 -14.61 -4.52 18.50
N LYS A 118 -15.81 -4.03 18.14
CA LYS A 118 -17.08 -4.74 18.40
C LYS A 118 -17.16 -6.05 17.61
N GLU A 119 -16.78 -6.03 16.34
CA GLU A 119 -16.73 -7.21 15.48
C GLU A 119 -15.72 -8.24 15.99
N LEU A 120 -14.50 -7.80 16.33
CA LEU A 120 -13.45 -8.66 16.89
C LEU A 120 -13.88 -9.31 18.21
N ARG A 121 -14.51 -8.55 19.11
CA ARG A 121 -15.05 -9.09 20.36
C ARG A 121 -16.12 -10.15 20.08
N TYR A 122 -17.00 -9.92 19.11
CA TYR A 122 -18.05 -10.87 18.76
C TYR A 122 -17.46 -12.19 18.20
N GLN A 123 -16.45 -12.10 17.33
CA GLN A 123 -15.73 -13.28 16.84
C GLN A 123 -15.11 -14.08 17.99
N LYS A 124 -14.46 -13.40 18.94
CA LYS A 124 -13.89 -14.04 20.14
C LYS A 124 -14.95 -14.69 21.04
N GLN A 125 -16.13 -14.09 21.15
CA GLN A 125 -17.25 -14.69 21.86
C GLN A 125 -17.77 -15.96 21.16
N GLN A 126 -17.81 -15.97 19.83
CA GLN A 126 -18.18 -17.18 19.06
C GLN A 126 -17.13 -18.29 19.23
N GLU A 127 -15.84 -17.93 19.19
CA GLU A 127 -14.72 -18.85 19.44
C GLU A 127 -14.81 -19.47 20.84
N PHE A 128 -15.09 -18.66 21.86
CA PHE A 128 -15.30 -19.14 23.23
C PHE A 128 -16.45 -20.15 23.32
N VAL A 129 -17.58 -19.90 22.64
CA VAL A 129 -18.72 -20.84 22.61
C VAL A 129 -18.34 -22.14 21.91
N LYS A 130 -17.50 -22.10 20.88
CA LYS A 130 -16.98 -23.30 20.21
C LYS A 130 -16.16 -24.15 21.18
N TYR A 131 -15.17 -23.56 21.84
CA TYR A 131 -14.35 -24.27 22.84
C TYR A 131 -15.18 -24.82 24.00
N LYS A 132 -16.22 -24.10 24.42
CA LYS A 132 -17.13 -24.59 25.47
C LYS A 132 -17.81 -25.90 25.06
N LYS A 133 -18.28 -26.01 23.82
CA LYS A 133 -18.89 -27.25 23.31
C LYS A 133 -17.89 -28.38 23.21
N GLU A 134 -16.71 -28.08 22.67
CA GLU A 134 -15.61 -29.05 22.57
C GLU A 134 -15.19 -29.56 23.96
N LEU A 135 -15.18 -28.69 24.97
CA LEU A 135 -14.93 -29.08 26.35
C LEU A 135 -16.01 -30.04 26.88
N GLU A 136 -17.29 -29.72 26.67
CA GLU A 136 -18.41 -30.58 27.07
C GLU A 136 -18.29 -31.97 26.43
N GLU A 137 -18.00 -32.03 25.12
CA GLU A 137 -17.78 -33.29 24.38
C GLU A 137 -16.60 -34.10 24.96
N LYS A 138 -15.49 -33.44 25.32
CA LYS A 138 -14.33 -34.10 25.91
C LYS A 138 -14.53 -34.56 27.35
N GLU A 139 -15.32 -33.84 28.14
CA GLU A 139 -15.69 -34.27 29.49
C GLU A 139 -16.63 -35.50 29.45
N GLU A 140 -17.53 -35.58 28.46
CA GLU A 140 -18.35 -36.77 28.21
C GLU A 140 -17.50 -37.97 27.76
N GLU A 141 -16.60 -37.79 26.78
CA GLU A 141 -15.66 -38.82 26.30
C GLU A 141 -14.81 -39.38 27.45
N LYS A 142 -14.26 -38.50 28.29
CA LYS A 142 -13.51 -38.90 29.49
C LYS A 142 -14.33 -39.82 30.39
N THR A 143 -15.57 -39.43 30.68
CA THR A 143 -16.47 -40.21 31.54
C THR A 143 -16.76 -41.59 30.96
N GLU A 144 -16.96 -41.69 29.64
CA GLU A 144 -17.18 -42.96 28.96
C GLU A 144 -15.93 -43.86 29.00
N PHE A 145 -14.74 -43.29 28.74
CA PHE A 145 -13.47 -44.03 28.80
C PHE A 145 -13.17 -44.53 30.22
N GLU A 146 -13.40 -43.72 31.24
CA GLU A 146 -13.27 -44.12 32.66
C GLU A 146 -14.16 -45.33 32.98
N ASN A 147 -15.43 -45.29 32.56
CA ASN A 147 -16.39 -46.39 32.80
C ASN A 147 -15.99 -47.70 32.09
N LEU A 148 -15.34 -47.60 30.93
CA LEU A 148 -14.84 -48.75 30.16
C LEU A 148 -13.46 -49.24 30.62
N GLY A 149 -12.80 -48.51 31.52
CA GLY A 149 -11.45 -48.82 32.00
C GLY A 149 -10.35 -48.54 30.96
N PHE A 150 -10.58 -47.60 30.05
CA PHE A 150 -9.57 -47.14 29.09
C PHE A 150 -8.64 -46.09 29.72
N ASP A 151 -7.47 -45.89 29.11
CA ASP A 151 -6.57 -44.79 29.49
C ASP A 151 -7.18 -43.44 29.08
N ILE A 152 -7.09 -42.45 29.97
CA ILE A 152 -7.71 -41.12 29.81
C ILE A 152 -6.69 -39.99 29.79
N THR A 153 -5.40 -40.31 29.91
CA THR A 153 -4.32 -39.31 30.05
C THR A 153 -4.37 -38.26 28.94
N GLU A 154 -4.49 -38.70 27.68
CA GLU A 154 -4.58 -37.79 26.52
C GLU A 154 -5.83 -36.90 26.57
N THR A 155 -6.99 -37.45 26.94
CA THR A 155 -8.24 -36.68 27.06
C THR A 155 -8.16 -35.65 28.19
N GLU A 156 -7.52 -35.97 29.32
CA GLU A 156 -7.28 -35.02 30.42
C GLU A 156 -6.35 -33.87 30.03
N GLU A 157 -5.30 -34.16 29.26
CA GLU A 157 -4.40 -33.14 28.70
C GLU A 157 -5.16 -32.20 27.76
N MET A 158 -5.96 -32.74 26.82
CA MET A 158 -6.79 -31.92 25.92
C MET A 158 -7.79 -31.04 26.68
N ILE A 159 -8.48 -31.58 27.70
CA ILE A 159 -9.40 -30.80 28.54
C ILE A 159 -8.66 -29.64 29.21
N THR A 160 -7.43 -29.87 29.69
CA THR A 160 -6.61 -28.86 30.35
C THR A 160 -6.20 -27.76 29.38
N GLU A 161 -5.79 -28.12 28.17
CA GLU A 161 -5.46 -27.17 27.09
C GLU A 161 -6.66 -26.32 26.69
N ILE A 162 -7.83 -26.95 26.46
CA ILE A 162 -9.07 -26.24 26.13
C ILE A 162 -9.45 -25.24 27.23
N LYS A 163 -9.35 -25.63 28.52
CA LYS A 163 -9.62 -24.73 29.65
C LYS A 163 -8.67 -23.53 29.66
N SER A 164 -7.39 -23.74 29.37
CA SER A 164 -6.39 -22.67 29.27
C SER A 164 -6.73 -21.69 28.14
N GLU A 165 -7.03 -22.18 26.94
CA GLU A 165 -7.43 -21.35 25.80
C GLU A 165 -8.72 -20.55 26.09
N MET A 166 -9.70 -21.18 26.72
CA MET A 166 -10.93 -20.50 27.15
C MET A 166 -10.67 -19.36 28.14
N ASP A 167 -9.72 -19.51 29.06
CA ASP A 167 -9.37 -18.46 30.02
C ASP A 167 -8.60 -17.30 29.39
N LEU A 168 -7.75 -17.59 28.39
CA LEU A 168 -7.15 -16.56 27.53
C LEU A 168 -8.22 -15.76 26.79
N LEU A 169 -9.17 -16.45 26.13
CA LEU A 169 -10.28 -15.80 25.42
C LEU A 169 -11.14 -14.92 26.33
N LYS A 170 -11.46 -15.37 27.55
CA LYS A 170 -12.17 -14.54 28.54
C LYS A 170 -11.42 -13.25 28.83
N THR A 171 -10.09 -13.34 29.00
CA THR A 171 -9.24 -12.18 29.28
C THR A 171 -9.21 -11.21 28.10
N GLU A 172 -9.08 -11.71 26.87
CA GLU A 172 -9.13 -10.91 25.64
C GLU A 172 -10.48 -10.20 25.47
N ILE A 173 -11.59 -10.93 25.65
CA ILE A 173 -12.96 -10.37 25.56
C ILE A 173 -13.17 -9.28 26.61
N ALA A 174 -12.68 -9.47 27.83
CA ALA A 174 -12.75 -8.47 28.90
C ALA A 174 -11.96 -7.21 28.54
N LYS A 175 -10.74 -7.37 28.01
CA LYS A 175 -9.91 -6.25 27.51
C LYS A 175 -10.61 -5.49 26.39
N LEU A 176 -11.10 -6.19 25.35
CA LEU A 176 -11.85 -5.59 24.26
C LEU A 176 -13.09 -4.85 24.75
N THR A 177 -13.81 -5.39 25.74
CA THR A 177 -14.97 -4.72 26.33
C THR A 177 -14.60 -3.41 27.03
N LYS A 178 -13.45 -3.35 27.70
CA LYS A 178 -12.93 -2.11 28.30
C LYS A 178 -12.52 -1.10 27.23
N ASP A 179 -11.84 -1.54 26.19
CA ASP A 179 -11.37 -0.68 25.10
C ASP A 179 -12.55 -0.10 24.31
N ILE A 180 -13.58 -0.91 24.00
CA ILE A 180 -14.84 -0.45 23.38
C ILE A 180 -15.48 0.66 24.22
N LYS A 181 -15.63 0.46 25.53
CA LYS A 181 -16.22 1.48 26.41
C LYS A 181 -15.42 2.79 26.44
N LYS A 182 -14.10 2.72 26.26
CA LYS A 182 -13.26 3.91 26.15
C LYS A 182 -13.54 4.64 24.84
N VAL A 183 -13.50 3.93 23.72
CA VAL A 183 -13.74 4.50 22.39
C VAL A 183 -15.17 5.05 22.26
N GLU A 184 -16.19 4.39 22.84
CA GLU A 184 -17.58 4.88 22.84
C GLU A 184 -17.70 6.29 23.46
N LYS A 185 -16.91 6.60 24.50
CA LYS A 185 -16.88 7.93 25.11
C LYS A 185 -16.16 8.98 24.27
N GLU A 186 -15.31 8.55 23.33
CA GLU A 186 -14.55 9.45 22.45
C GLU A 186 -15.30 9.74 21.14
N VAL A 187 -16.36 8.98 20.84
CA VAL A 187 -17.25 9.11 19.68
C VAL A 187 -18.57 9.84 20.04
N ALA A 188 -19.02 9.73 21.30
CA ALA A 188 -20.19 10.44 21.82
C ALA A 188 -19.94 11.95 22.02
#